data_AF-A0A0F6W3X5-F1
#
_entry.id   AF-A0A0F6W3X5-F1
#
_cell.length_a   1.000
_cell.length_b   1.000
_cell.length_c   1.000
_cell.angle_alpha   90.00
_cell.angle_beta   90.00
_cell.angle_gamma   90.00
#
_symmetry.space_group_name_H-M   'P 1'
#
loop_
_entity.id
_entity.type
_entity.pdbx_description
1 polymer ?
#
loop_
_entity_poly.entity_id
_entity_poly.type
_entity_poly.pdbx_seq_one_letter_code
_entity_poly.pdbx_strand_id
1 'polypeptide(L)'
;MSRPAPSQAPRGIAPELLLSQVRNTAPYVFDEGVIDTPPATFVRELDRAMPASLSHAEYFRLCVSAHYLTCATPVPTDVDNQIRRKLWAPGLPLVTALEMGRLVLESRGWDFTPLTSRASYGAKGTEWEHVPLHGHAGEWFTVAAGAYAALGQYRAADAKTLRASLLEAIARETEQHSQIFGSLWRAKDGVGALLASVSIAHNFGDLDRVIDMWDLPITDPLRRDFHGLTTSPFDAERNLRHMGRLWTAGELYKSVIDGSSMALENHRHFALRKPRGLRARPELRVPLGPFFDAWGARVATMLEGESLLETIDALVAGCERMPTTAGYARALHAIREARPELHERSDALTKSAHFRALLETPRDVFEARWNDAALTLLDEIPGRA
;
A
#
# COMPACT_ATOMS: atom_id res chain seq x y z
N MET A 1 20.11 16.94 43.71
CA MET A 1 20.23 15.83 42.74
C MET A 1 19.43 16.20 41.51
N SER A 2 20.09 16.61 40.42
CA SER A 2 19.41 16.89 39.15
C SER A 2 18.81 15.59 38.61
N ARG A 3 17.54 15.63 38.19
CA ARG A 3 16.94 14.55 37.41
C ARG A 3 17.81 14.32 36.15
N PRO A 4 18.17 13.07 35.82
CA PRO A 4 18.83 12.80 34.55
C PRO A 4 17.95 13.32 33.41
N ALA A 5 18.57 13.94 32.41
CA ALA A 5 17.87 14.32 31.19
C ALA A 5 17.11 13.08 30.66
N PRO A 6 15.86 13.23 30.20
CA PRO A 6 15.11 12.10 29.68
C PRO A 6 15.95 11.46 28.57
N SER A 7 16.33 10.19 28.76
CA SER A 7 17.09 9.44 27.77
C SER A 7 16.30 9.50 26.46
N GLN A 8 16.92 9.98 25.39
CA GLN A 8 16.29 9.96 24.07
C GLN A 8 15.78 8.54 23.83
N ALA A 9 14.52 8.41 23.41
CA ALA A 9 13.96 7.14 23.02
C ALA A 9 14.92 6.49 21.99
N PRO A 10 15.24 5.19 22.12
CA PRO A 10 16.27 4.58 21.29
C PRO A 10 15.85 4.62 19.81
N ARG A 11 16.54 5.46 19.04
CA ARG A 11 16.47 5.49 17.58
C ARG A 11 17.04 4.18 17.05
N GLY A 12 16.31 3.47 16.19
CA GLY A 12 16.77 2.14 15.74
C GLY A 12 17.61 2.12 14.47
N ILE A 13 17.71 3.22 13.73
CA ILE A 13 18.59 3.32 12.55
C ILE A 13 19.26 4.69 12.52
N ALA A 14 20.55 4.74 12.18
CA ALA A 14 21.28 5.99 12.01
C ALA A 14 20.68 6.80 10.83
N PRO A 15 20.50 8.13 10.94
CA PRO A 15 19.92 8.96 9.87
C PRO A 15 20.60 8.78 8.50
N GLU A 16 21.92 8.73 8.48
CA GLU A 16 22.74 8.60 7.26
C GLU A 16 22.53 7.24 6.61
N LEU A 17 22.41 6.18 7.42
CA LEU A 17 22.12 4.84 6.93
C LEU A 17 20.70 4.76 6.35
N LEU A 18 19.72 5.40 6.98
CA LEU A 18 18.36 5.47 6.47
C LEU A 18 18.29 6.21 5.13
N LEU A 19 18.99 7.35 5.00
CA LEU A 19 19.09 8.05 3.70
C LEU A 19 19.74 7.18 2.61
N SER A 20 20.82 6.47 2.96
CA SER A 20 21.47 5.53 2.05
C SER A 20 20.50 4.43 1.60
N GLN A 21 19.65 3.92 2.51
CA GLN A 21 18.61 2.96 2.14
C GLN A 21 17.57 3.55 1.17
N VAL A 22 17.13 4.80 1.38
CA VAL A 22 16.22 5.47 0.43
C VAL A 22 16.89 5.60 -0.94
N ARG A 23 18.15 6.02 -1.01
CA ARG A 23 18.92 6.13 -2.27
C ARG A 23 19.04 4.81 -3.01
N ASN A 24 19.31 3.72 -2.30
CA ASN A 24 19.43 2.41 -2.92
C ASN A 24 18.09 1.83 -3.40
N THR A 25 17.00 2.27 -2.79
CA THR A 25 15.66 1.70 -2.99
C THR A 25 14.85 2.48 -4.01
N ALA A 26 14.96 3.80 -3.99
CA ALA A 26 14.22 4.74 -4.83
C ALA A 26 15.16 5.86 -5.30
N PRO A 27 16.20 5.56 -6.12
CA PRO A 27 17.23 6.54 -6.50
C PRO A 27 16.65 7.78 -7.20
N TYR A 28 15.61 7.60 -8.00
CA TYR A 28 14.88 8.66 -8.71
C TYR A 28 14.24 9.71 -7.78
N VAL A 29 14.10 9.42 -6.48
CA VAL A 29 13.65 10.42 -5.49
C VAL A 29 14.65 11.57 -5.38
N PHE A 30 15.93 11.35 -5.66
CA PHE A 30 16.96 12.39 -5.56
C PHE A 30 17.10 13.24 -6.82
N ASP A 31 16.44 12.85 -7.92
CA ASP A 31 16.41 13.61 -9.17
C ASP A 31 15.32 14.69 -9.09
N GLU A 32 15.70 15.95 -9.26
CA GLU A 32 14.75 17.08 -9.24
C GLU A 32 13.73 16.96 -10.38
N GLY A 33 12.45 17.26 -10.10
CA GLY A 33 11.38 17.21 -11.10
C GLY A 33 10.75 15.83 -11.31
N VAL A 34 11.32 14.76 -10.73
CA VAL A 34 10.76 13.40 -10.88
C VAL A 34 9.67 13.11 -9.85
N ILE A 35 9.96 13.37 -8.56
CA ILE A 35 9.02 13.24 -7.45
C ILE A 35 9.05 14.53 -6.64
N ASP A 36 8.05 15.40 -6.81
CA ASP A 36 8.02 16.70 -6.14
C ASP A 36 6.95 16.71 -5.04
N THR A 37 7.32 16.07 -3.92
CA THR A 37 6.49 15.97 -2.73
C THR A 37 7.25 16.52 -1.51
N PRO A 38 6.56 17.04 -0.48
CA PRO A 38 7.21 17.47 0.76
C PRO A 38 8.24 16.48 1.36
N PRO A 39 7.98 15.16 1.42
CA PRO A 39 8.99 14.20 1.90
C PRO A 39 10.20 14.07 0.98
N ALA A 40 10.02 14.13 -0.35
CA ALA A 40 11.14 14.10 -1.29
C ALA A 40 12.05 15.33 -1.14
N THR A 41 11.45 16.53 -1.05
CA THR A 41 12.19 17.77 -0.78
C THR A 41 12.99 17.68 0.51
N PHE A 42 12.36 17.24 1.60
CA PHE A 42 13.01 17.10 2.90
C PHE A 42 14.19 16.12 2.87
N VAL A 43 14.03 14.96 2.21
CA VAL A 43 15.10 13.96 2.09
C VAL A 43 16.26 14.48 1.22
N ARG A 44 15.98 15.21 0.15
CA ARG A 44 17.02 15.86 -0.69
C ARG A 44 17.80 16.92 0.08
N GLU A 45 17.13 17.71 0.90
CA GLU A 45 17.79 18.72 1.75
C GLU A 45 18.75 18.08 2.74
N LEU A 46 18.33 17.02 3.43
CA LEU A 46 19.18 16.27 4.36
C LEU A 46 20.34 15.57 3.65
N ASP A 47 20.13 15.10 2.43
CA ASP A 47 21.18 14.48 1.63
C ASP A 47 22.25 15.48 1.17
N ARG A 48 21.85 16.72 0.88
CA ARG A 48 22.79 17.81 0.56
C ARG A 48 23.58 18.27 1.79
N ALA A 49 22.91 18.36 2.94
CA ALA A 49 23.48 18.92 4.16
C ALA A 49 22.88 18.27 5.42
N MET A 50 23.35 17.07 5.76
CA MET A 50 22.95 16.40 7.00
C MET A 50 23.48 17.19 8.22
N PRO A 51 22.62 17.65 9.14
CA PRO A 51 23.09 18.27 10.38
C PRO A 51 23.78 17.23 11.28
N ALA A 52 24.69 17.68 12.15
CA ALA A 52 25.40 16.81 13.08
C ALA A 52 24.48 16.01 14.03
N SER A 53 23.27 16.52 14.27
CA SER A 53 22.24 15.81 15.02
C SER A 53 20.85 16.31 14.63
N LEU A 54 19.91 15.38 14.48
CA LEU A 54 18.48 15.69 14.34
C LEU A 54 17.81 15.72 15.71
N SER A 55 16.86 16.62 15.93
CA SER A 55 15.89 16.52 17.03
C SER A 55 15.03 15.25 16.90
N HIS A 56 14.29 14.91 17.95
CA HIS A 56 13.43 13.72 17.91
C HIS A 56 12.30 13.85 16.88
N ALA A 57 11.71 15.04 16.74
CA ALA A 57 10.68 15.31 15.75
C ALA A 57 11.24 15.29 14.31
N GLU A 58 12.43 15.86 14.08
CA GLU A 58 13.10 15.80 12.77
C GLU A 58 13.49 14.37 12.38
N TYR A 59 13.97 13.57 13.34
CA TYR A 59 14.23 12.15 13.10
C TYR A 59 12.94 11.39 12.76
N PHE A 60 11.85 11.65 13.50
CA PHE A 60 10.54 11.08 13.16
C PHE A 60 10.10 11.50 11.75
N ARG A 61 10.28 12.77 11.37
CA ARG A 61 10.00 13.26 10.01
C ARG A 61 10.82 12.55 8.96
N LEU A 62 12.10 12.28 9.21
CA LEU A 62 12.94 11.48 8.34
C LEU A 62 12.40 10.06 8.19
N CYS A 63 12.01 9.40 9.28
CA CYS A 63 11.43 8.06 9.21
C CYS A 63 10.11 8.03 8.43
N VAL A 64 9.19 8.97 8.70
CA VAL A 64 7.91 9.05 7.97
C VAL A 64 8.14 9.35 6.48
N SER A 65 9.07 10.24 6.16
CA SER A 65 9.42 10.57 4.76
C SER A 65 10.06 9.38 4.04
N ALA A 66 11.01 8.70 4.68
CA ALA A 66 11.68 7.52 4.12
C ALA A 66 10.69 6.38 3.87
N HIS A 67 9.79 6.14 4.83
CA HIS A 67 8.72 5.16 4.69
C HIS A 67 7.80 5.50 3.51
N TYR A 68 7.31 6.75 3.45
CA TYR A 68 6.49 7.24 2.35
C TYR A 68 7.14 7.03 0.97
N LEU A 69 8.40 7.45 0.82
CA LEU A 69 9.13 7.42 -0.45
C LEU A 69 9.47 6.01 -0.93
N THR A 70 9.44 5.02 -0.03
CA THR A 70 9.90 3.65 -0.34
C THR A 70 8.82 2.57 -0.17
N CYS A 71 7.67 2.86 0.44
CA CYS A 71 6.60 1.88 0.73
C CYS A 71 6.09 1.11 -0.50
N ALA A 72 6.14 1.75 -1.68
CA ALA A 72 5.70 1.17 -2.96
C ALA A 72 6.81 0.45 -3.74
N THR A 73 8.01 0.32 -3.16
CA THR A 73 9.14 -0.35 -3.80
C THR A 73 9.26 -1.80 -3.35
N PRO A 74 9.98 -2.67 -4.09
CA PRO A 74 10.17 -4.07 -3.69
C PRO A 74 10.93 -4.26 -2.35
N VAL A 75 11.66 -3.24 -1.88
CA VAL A 75 12.52 -3.29 -0.69
C VAL A 75 12.32 -2.01 0.15
N PRO A 76 11.16 -1.82 0.81
CA PRO A 76 10.89 -0.61 1.58
C PRO A 76 11.84 -0.48 2.78
N THR A 77 11.99 0.74 3.30
CA THR A 77 12.76 1.01 4.52
C THR A 77 12.09 0.40 5.75
N ASP A 78 12.85 -0.20 6.67
CA ASP A 78 12.33 -0.85 7.88
C ASP A 78 12.20 0.11 9.06
N VAL A 79 11.29 1.08 8.94
CA VAL A 79 11.03 2.09 9.99
C VAL A 79 9.58 2.08 10.50
N ASP A 80 8.75 1.17 10.01
CA ASP A 80 7.32 1.08 10.31
C ASP A 80 7.06 1.02 11.83
N ASN A 81 7.71 0.08 12.52
CA ASN A 81 7.58 -0.08 13.96
C ASN A 81 8.12 1.13 14.75
N GLN A 82 9.05 1.89 14.16
CA GLN A 82 9.54 3.13 14.78
C GLN A 82 8.46 4.19 14.78
N ILE A 83 7.88 4.46 13.61
CA ILE A 83 6.91 5.54 13.42
C ILE A 83 5.52 5.19 13.98
N ARG A 84 5.17 3.91 14.02
CA ARG A 84 3.90 3.43 14.58
C ARG A 84 3.90 3.34 16.10
N ARG A 85 5.06 3.12 16.76
CA ARG A 85 5.12 2.92 18.22
C ARG A 85 6.40 3.40 18.90
N LYS A 86 7.58 2.93 18.51
CA LYS A 86 8.80 3.07 19.34
C LYS A 86 9.22 4.54 19.55
N LEU A 87 9.03 5.40 18.55
CA LEU A 87 9.35 6.83 18.66
C LEU A 87 8.32 7.62 19.50
N TRP A 88 7.19 7.01 19.85
CA TRP A 88 6.17 7.54 20.76
C TRP A 88 6.36 7.06 22.19
N ALA A 89 7.61 6.96 22.64
CA ALA A 89 7.96 6.36 23.93
C ALA A 89 7.31 7.08 25.13
N PRO A 90 7.00 6.36 26.23
CA PRO A 90 6.51 6.97 27.45
C PRO A 90 7.44 8.09 27.93
N GLY A 91 6.86 9.24 28.30
CA GLY A 91 7.62 10.40 28.76
C GLY A 91 8.16 11.31 27.65
N LEU A 92 7.80 11.06 26.38
CA LEU A 92 8.05 12.01 25.30
C LEU A 92 7.48 13.40 25.66
N PRO A 93 8.25 14.50 25.52
CA PRO A 93 7.74 15.83 25.81
C PRO A 93 6.50 16.17 24.98
N LEU A 94 5.47 16.75 25.61
CA LEU A 94 4.20 17.08 24.96
C LEU A 94 4.40 17.92 23.69
N VAL A 95 5.29 18.92 23.72
CA VAL A 95 5.58 19.77 22.56
C VAL A 95 6.05 18.95 21.35
N THR A 96 6.93 17.98 21.57
CA THR A 96 7.46 17.09 20.54
C THR A 96 6.37 16.13 20.04
N ALA A 97 5.55 15.57 20.95
CA ALA A 97 4.44 14.70 20.57
C ALA A 97 3.39 15.44 19.71
N LEU A 98 3.10 16.71 20.03
CA LEU A 98 2.19 17.54 19.25
C LEU A 98 2.79 17.88 17.87
N GLU A 99 4.09 18.19 17.79
CA GLU A 99 4.77 18.42 16.52
C GLU A 99 4.73 17.18 15.61
N MET A 100 5.08 16.01 16.15
CA MET A 100 4.99 14.75 15.42
C MET A 100 3.55 14.45 15.00
N GLY A 101 2.56 14.67 15.87
CA GLY A 101 1.16 14.40 15.55
C GLY A 101 0.60 15.33 14.46
N ARG A 102 1.05 16.59 14.41
CA ARG A 102 0.70 17.53 13.32
C ARG A 102 1.30 17.08 12.00
N LEU A 103 2.55 16.63 11.99
CA LEU A 103 3.17 16.06 10.79
C LEU A 103 2.37 14.87 10.26
N VAL A 104 1.89 13.99 11.14
CA VAL A 104 1.05 12.84 10.74
C VAL A 104 -0.28 13.26 10.15
N LEU A 105 -0.89 14.33 10.67
CA LEU A 105 -2.11 14.86 10.11
C LEU A 105 -1.87 15.53 8.76
N GLU A 106 -0.77 16.28 8.64
CA GLU A 106 -0.33 16.92 7.38
C GLU A 106 0.00 15.88 6.31
N SER A 107 0.63 14.76 6.67
CA SER A 107 1.06 13.74 5.70
C SER A 107 -0.09 13.02 5.00
N ARG A 108 -1.33 13.19 5.48
CA ARG A 108 -2.53 12.79 4.74
C ARG A 108 -2.60 13.45 3.35
N GLY A 109 -2.10 14.68 3.23
CA GLY A 109 -2.11 15.45 1.99
C GLY A 109 -0.96 15.11 1.04
N TRP A 110 -0.09 14.16 1.37
CA TRP A 110 1.01 13.78 0.49
C TRP A 110 0.51 12.85 -0.63
N ASP A 111 0.74 13.24 -1.88
CA ASP A 111 0.30 12.51 -3.06
C ASP A 111 1.19 11.29 -3.38
N PHE A 112 0.67 10.08 -3.11
CA PHE A 112 1.36 8.82 -3.37
C PHE A 112 1.38 8.43 -4.86
N THR A 113 0.60 9.09 -5.72
CA THR A 113 0.46 8.74 -7.15
C THR A 113 1.81 8.65 -7.88
N PRO A 114 2.78 9.56 -7.69
CA PRO A 114 4.09 9.46 -8.32
C PRO A 114 4.93 8.28 -7.80
N LEU A 115 4.56 7.72 -6.63
CA LEU A 115 5.31 6.67 -5.94
C LEU A 115 4.75 5.26 -6.14
N THR A 116 3.51 5.10 -6.61
CA THR A 116 2.89 3.78 -6.72
C THR A 116 2.13 3.60 -8.03
N SER A 117 2.16 2.38 -8.57
CA SER A 117 1.26 1.93 -9.63
C SER A 117 0.02 1.21 -9.07
N ARG A 118 -0.16 1.22 -7.73
CA ARG A 118 -1.24 0.55 -6.99
C ARG A 118 -2.29 1.56 -6.52
N ALA A 119 -2.77 2.35 -7.47
CA ALA A 119 -3.90 3.24 -7.27
C ALA A 119 -5.11 2.67 -8.01
N SER A 120 -6.25 2.67 -7.32
CA SER A 120 -7.57 2.45 -7.91
C SER A 120 -8.36 3.74 -7.82
N TYR A 121 -9.43 3.87 -8.59
CA TYR A 121 -10.25 5.08 -8.66
C TYR A 121 -11.73 4.70 -8.61
N GLY A 122 -12.60 5.67 -8.35
CA GLY A 122 -14.04 5.46 -8.45
C GLY A 122 -14.50 5.30 -9.90
N ALA A 123 -15.77 4.97 -10.06
CA ALA A 123 -16.37 4.80 -11.37
C ALA A 123 -16.32 6.07 -12.22
N LYS A 124 -16.17 5.90 -13.54
CA LYS A 124 -16.21 6.98 -14.52
C LYS A 124 -17.52 7.78 -14.43
N GLY A 125 -17.42 9.10 -14.52
CA GLY A 125 -18.54 10.03 -14.43
C GLY A 125 -19.02 10.29 -13.00
N THR A 126 -18.29 9.85 -11.98
CA THR A 126 -18.58 10.15 -10.57
C THR A 126 -17.57 11.14 -10.00
N GLU A 127 -17.90 11.78 -8.88
CA GLU A 127 -16.97 12.66 -8.15
C GLU A 127 -15.67 11.93 -7.70
N TRP A 128 -15.68 10.60 -7.74
CA TRP A 128 -14.59 9.73 -7.30
C TRP A 128 -13.67 9.27 -8.44
N GLU A 129 -13.98 9.59 -9.71
CA GLU A 129 -13.21 9.14 -10.89
C GLU A 129 -11.73 9.53 -10.81
N HIS A 130 -11.42 10.67 -10.20
CA HIS A 130 -10.06 11.20 -10.08
C HIS A 130 -9.55 11.21 -8.65
N VAL A 131 -10.30 10.64 -7.71
CA VAL A 131 -9.90 10.54 -6.30
C VAL A 131 -9.22 9.17 -6.12
N PRO A 132 -7.90 9.14 -5.88
CA PRO A 132 -7.19 7.88 -5.80
C PRO A 132 -7.51 7.16 -4.48
N LEU A 133 -7.76 5.86 -4.60
CA LEU A 133 -7.74 4.89 -3.51
C LEU A 133 -6.42 4.14 -3.61
N HIS A 134 -5.44 4.64 -2.87
CA HIS A 134 -4.10 4.07 -2.81
C HIS A 134 -4.05 2.86 -1.88
N GLY A 135 -3.40 1.79 -2.32
CA GLY A 135 -3.01 0.70 -1.42
C GLY A 135 -2.00 1.12 -0.34
N HIS A 136 -1.51 2.37 -0.37
CA HIS A 136 -0.61 2.93 0.64
C HIS A 136 -1.29 3.92 1.59
N ALA A 137 -2.63 4.11 1.49
CA ALA A 137 -3.34 4.81 2.56
C ALA A 137 -3.26 4.02 3.89
N GLY A 138 -3.02 2.70 3.85
CA GLY A 138 -2.67 1.87 5.00
C GLY A 138 -1.43 2.34 5.74
N GLU A 139 -0.43 2.82 5.00
CA GLU A 139 0.78 3.40 5.59
C GLU A 139 0.45 4.66 6.40
N TRP A 140 -0.40 5.53 5.86
CA TRP A 140 -0.89 6.68 6.61
C TRP A 140 -1.78 6.26 7.79
N PHE A 141 -2.74 5.34 7.60
CA PHE A 141 -3.62 4.84 8.66
C PHE A 141 -2.84 4.32 9.85
N THR A 142 -1.79 3.54 9.62
CA THR A 142 -0.98 2.96 10.68
C THR A 142 -0.25 4.03 11.50
N VAL A 143 0.28 5.07 10.84
CA VAL A 143 0.97 6.16 11.51
C VAL A 143 -0.03 7.07 12.24
N ALA A 144 -1.20 7.33 11.65
CA ALA A 144 -2.30 8.09 12.24
C ALA A 144 -2.86 7.41 13.50
N ALA A 145 -3.09 6.09 13.44
CA ALA A 145 -3.52 5.30 14.59
C ALA A 145 -2.47 5.31 15.70
N GLY A 146 -1.18 5.19 15.36
CA GLY A 146 -0.08 5.29 16.32
C GLY A 146 -0.02 6.66 17.01
N ALA A 147 -0.13 7.75 16.25
CA ALA A 147 -0.20 9.11 16.78
C ALA A 147 -1.44 9.33 17.66
N TYR A 148 -2.60 8.84 17.24
CA TYR A 148 -3.85 8.90 18.02
C TYR A 148 -3.70 8.21 19.38
N ALA A 149 -3.13 7.01 19.40
CA ALA A 149 -2.91 6.23 20.61
C ALA A 149 -1.89 6.92 21.54
N ALA A 150 -0.77 7.37 20.97
CA ALA A 150 0.28 8.07 21.71
C ALA A 150 -0.21 9.37 22.37
N LEU A 151 -0.98 10.19 21.64
CA LEU A 151 -1.55 11.43 22.16
C LEU A 151 -2.58 11.20 23.28
N GLY A 152 -3.19 10.02 23.32
CA GLY A 152 -4.10 9.59 24.40
C GLY A 152 -3.44 9.53 25.77
N GLN A 153 -2.10 9.48 25.85
CA GLN A 153 -1.35 9.47 27.10
C GLN A 153 -1.34 10.85 27.81
N TYR A 154 -1.69 11.92 27.10
CA TYR A 154 -1.60 13.29 27.61
C TYR A 154 -2.97 13.82 28.04
N ARG A 155 -3.01 14.58 29.14
CA ARG A 155 -4.23 15.22 29.65
C ARG A 155 -4.50 16.62 29.09
N ALA A 156 -3.52 17.20 28.39
CA ALA A 156 -3.58 18.57 27.87
C ALA A 156 -4.66 18.76 26.79
N ALA A 157 -5.27 19.94 26.74
CA ALA A 157 -6.34 20.27 25.78
C ALA A 157 -5.89 20.15 24.31
N ASP A 158 -4.68 20.62 24.01
CA ASP A 158 -4.12 20.56 22.65
C ASP A 158 -3.94 19.12 22.16
N ALA A 159 -3.51 18.21 23.05
CA ALA A 159 -3.37 16.79 22.72
C ALA A 159 -4.73 16.14 22.43
N LYS A 160 -5.75 16.45 23.24
CA LYS A 160 -7.12 15.98 23.00
C LYS A 160 -7.67 16.49 21.68
N THR A 161 -7.43 17.75 21.36
CA THR A 161 -7.86 18.39 20.11
C THR A 161 -7.21 17.71 18.91
N LEU A 162 -5.89 17.56 18.92
CA LEU A 162 -5.16 16.92 17.84
C LEU A 162 -5.54 15.44 17.68
N ARG A 163 -5.75 14.73 18.80
CA ARG A 163 -6.24 13.34 18.80
C ARG A 163 -7.63 13.23 18.15
N ALA A 164 -8.54 14.16 18.44
CA ALA A 164 -9.85 14.20 17.80
C ALA A 164 -9.74 14.47 16.29
N SER A 165 -8.87 15.39 15.86
CA SER A 165 -8.63 15.66 14.44
C SER A 165 -8.05 14.45 13.68
N LEU A 166 -7.19 13.66 14.32
CA LEU A 166 -6.68 12.40 13.75
C LEU A 166 -7.79 11.38 13.57
N LEU A 167 -8.65 11.19 14.59
CA LEU A 167 -9.80 10.28 14.51
C LEU A 167 -10.77 10.68 13.40
N GLU A 168 -11.07 11.98 13.29
CA GLU A 168 -11.93 12.50 12.24
C GLU A 168 -11.31 12.32 10.85
N ALA A 169 -9.99 12.49 10.71
CA ALA A 169 -9.28 12.22 9.47
C ALA A 169 -9.38 10.74 9.08
N ILE A 170 -9.21 9.81 10.04
CA ILE A 170 -9.38 8.37 9.83
C ILE A 170 -10.82 8.07 9.39
N ALA A 171 -11.81 8.70 10.03
CA ALA A 171 -13.22 8.56 9.67
C ALA A 171 -13.52 9.00 8.24
N ARG A 172 -13.03 10.18 7.83
CA ARG A 172 -13.19 10.69 6.46
C ARG A 172 -12.54 9.77 5.43
N GLU A 173 -11.33 9.30 5.71
CA GLU A 173 -10.62 8.40 4.82
C GLU A 173 -11.34 7.05 4.68
N THR A 174 -11.87 6.52 5.79
CA THR A 174 -12.67 5.30 5.80
C THR A 174 -13.92 5.44 4.95
N GLU A 175 -14.62 6.56 5.07
CA GLU A 175 -15.82 6.82 4.29
C GLU A 175 -15.51 6.99 2.80
N GLN A 176 -14.40 7.67 2.45
CA GLN A 176 -13.94 7.76 1.07
C GLN A 176 -13.69 6.37 0.45
N HIS A 177 -13.06 5.45 1.19
CA HIS A 177 -12.87 4.06 0.71
C HIS A 177 -14.21 3.37 0.43
N SER A 178 -15.17 3.53 1.34
CA SER A 178 -16.54 3.00 1.21
C SER A 178 -17.26 3.58 -0.02
N GLN A 179 -17.15 4.89 -0.26
CA GLN A 179 -17.82 5.55 -1.38
C GLN A 179 -17.20 5.21 -2.73
N ILE A 180 -15.87 5.16 -2.82
CA ILE A 180 -15.15 4.73 -4.02
C ILE A 180 -15.56 3.31 -4.41
N PHE A 181 -15.50 2.35 -3.47
CA PHE A 181 -15.94 0.97 -3.72
C PHE A 181 -17.41 0.90 -4.13
N GLY A 182 -18.28 1.62 -3.41
CA GLY A 182 -19.70 1.68 -3.74
C GLY A 182 -19.97 2.26 -5.13
N SER A 183 -19.15 3.21 -5.61
CA SER A 183 -19.28 3.78 -6.96
C SER A 183 -19.01 2.74 -8.04
N LEU A 184 -17.96 1.93 -7.86
CA LEU A 184 -17.55 0.86 -8.78
C LEU A 184 -18.61 -0.23 -8.88
N TRP A 185 -19.13 -0.64 -7.72
CA TRP A 185 -20.21 -1.62 -7.66
C TRP A 185 -21.47 -1.13 -8.38
N ARG A 186 -21.91 0.12 -8.13
CA ARG A 186 -23.07 0.69 -8.83
C ARG A 186 -22.87 0.79 -10.34
N ALA A 187 -21.65 1.06 -10.78
CA ALA A 187 -21.29 1.15 -12.19
C ALA A 187 -21.10 -0.23 -12.86
N LYS A 188 -21.21 -1.33 -12.09
CA LYS A 188 -20.91 -2.68 -12.56
C LYS A 188 -19.49 -2.81 -13.13
N ASP A 189 -18.54 -2.12 -12.50
CA ASP A 189 -17.11 -2.24 -12.80
C ASP A 189 -16.48 -3.30 -11.89
N GLY A 190 -16.51 -4.56 -12.32
CA GLY A 190 -16.01 -5.69 -11.55
C GLY A 190 -14.48 -5.68 -11.39
N VAL A 191 -13.75 -5.31 -12.46
CA VAL A 191 -12.28 -5.16 -12.41
C VAL A 191 -11.91 -4.02 -11.47
N GLY A 192 -12.55 -2.86 -11.58
CA GLY A 192 -12.34 -1.75 -10.66
C GLY A 192 -12.62 -2.14 -9.22
N ALA A 193 -13.72 -2.85 -8.95
CA ALA A 193 -14.05 -3.35 -7.61
C ALA A 193 -12.99 -4.33 -7.07
N LEU A 194 -12.47 -5.24 -7.89
CA LEU A 194 -11.36 -6.14 -7.51
C LEU A 194 -10.12 -5.33 -7.14
N LEU A 195 -9.72 -4.36 -7.96
CA LEU A 195 -8.56 -3.51 -7.69
C LEU A 195 -8.72 -2.71 -6.39
N ALA A 196 -9.89 -2.10 -6.18
CA ALA A 196 -10.21 -1.37 -4.95
C ALA A 196 -10.22 -2.30 -3.72
N SER A 197 -10.69 -3.55 -3.88
CA SER A 197 -10.73 -4.53 -2.78
C SER A 197 -9.35 -4.84 -2.20
N VAL A 198 -8.30 -4.87 -3.04
CA VAL A 198 -6.92 -5.08 -2.58
C VAL A 198 -6.48 -3.97 -1.66
N SER A 199 -6.63 -2.73 -2.11
CA SER A 199 -6.24 -1.56 -1.34
C SER A 199 -7.04 -1.45 -0.05
N ILE A 200 -8.35 -1.69 -0.09
CA ILE A 200 -9.21 -1.70 1.11
C ILE A 200 -8.76 -2.77 2.10
N ALA A 201 -8.63 -4.03 1.66
CA ALA A 201 -8.23 -5.13 2.54
C ALA A 201 -6.85 -4.89 3.16
N HIS A 202 -5.90 -4.37 2.37
CA HIS A 202 -4.57 -4.01 2.85
C HIS A 202 -4.63 -2.88 3.89
N ASN A 203 -5.28 -1.76 3.55
CA ASN A 203 -5.32 -0.56 4.37
C ASN A 203 -5.96 -0.81 5.74
N PHE A 204 -7.10 -1.50 5.78
CA PHE A 204 -7.78 -1.80 7.04
C PHE A 204 -7.11 -2.93 7.83
N GLY A 205 -6.49 -3.91 7.16
CA GLY A 205 -5.67 -4.91 7.86
C GLY A 205 -4.44 -4.30 8.54
N ASP A 206 -3.86 -3.26 7.95
CA ASP A 206 -2.77 -2.49 8.52
C ASP A 206 -3.23 -1.60 9.68
N LEU A 207 -4.42 -0.98 9.57
CA LEU A 207 -5.06 -0.26 10.67
C LEU A 207 -5.34 -1.17 11.87
N ASP A 208 -5.97 -2.33 11.65
CA ASP A 208 -6.28 -3.32 12.69
C ASP A 208 -5.01 -3.72 13.46
N ARG A 209 -3.91 -3.98 12.72
CA ARG A 209 -2.62 -4.34 13.32
C ARG A 209 -2.11 -3.29 14.30
N VAL A 210 -2.30 -1.99 14.01
CA VAL A 210 -1.84 -0.92 14.90
C VAL A 210 -2.78 -0.72 16.09
N ILE A 211 -4.09 -0.86 15.88
CA ILE A 211 -5.08 -0.87 16.98
C ILE A 211 -4.72 -1.96 18.00
N ASP A 212 -4.40 -3.16 17.52
CA ASP A 212 -3.95 -4.26 18.37
C ASP A 212 -2.55 -4.01 18.96
N MET A 213 -1.61 -3.47 18.17
CA MET A 213 -0.25 -3.15 18.65
C MET A 213 -0.26 -2.22 19.87
N TRP A 214 -1.22 -1.29 19.95
CA TRP A 214 -1.37 -0.35 21.04
C TRP A 214 -2.31 -0.84 22.16
N ASP A 215 -2.83 -2.07 22.05
CA ASP A 215 -3.75 -2.66 23.02
C ASP A 215 -4.94 -1.74 23.35
N LEU A 216 -5.49 -1.06 22.33
CA LEU A 216 -6.57 -0.08 22.56
C LEU A 216 -7.80 -0.79 23.16
N PRO A 217 -8.43 -0.23 24.23
CA PRO A 217 -9.63 -0.80 24.80
C PRO A 217 -10.77 -0.93 23.78
N ILE A 218 -11.65 -1.91 23.95
CA ILE A 218 -12.84 -2.09 23.09
C ILE A 218 -13.78 -0.87 23.11
N THR A 219 -13.72 -0.07 24.17
CA THR A 219 -14.48 1.17 24.33
C THR A 219 -13.80 2.39 23.68
N ASP A 220 -12.57 2.28 23.20
CA ASP A 220 -11.88 3.38 22.52
C ASP A 220 -12.55 3.63 21.15
N PRO A 221 -12.90 4.87 20.80
CA PRO A 221 -13.55 5.19 19.52
C PRO A 221 -12.82 4.64 18.30
N LEU A 222 -11.48 4.69 18.28
CA LEU A 222 -10.71 4.18 17.13
C LEU A 222 -10.91 2.67 16.96
N ARG A 223 -10.91 1.91 18.06
CA ARG A 223 -11.13 0.46 18.01
C ARG A 223 -12.59 0.14 17.69
N ARG A 224 -13.52 0.72 18.45
CA ARG A 224 -14.96 0.48 18.30
C ARG A 224 -15.44 0.74 16.87
N ASP A 225 -15.02 1.86 16.28
CA ASP A 225 -15.60 2.35 15.03
C ASP A 225 -14.88 1.80 13.78
N PHE A 226 -13.59 1.43 13.89
CA PHE A 226 -12.77 1.10 12.72
C PHE A 226 -12.13 -0.29 12.72
N HIS A 227 -12.10 -1.00 13.85
CA HIS A 227 -11.52 -2.34 13.89
C HIS A 227 -12.38 -3.35 13.12
N GLY A 228 -11.75 -4.21 12.33
CA GLY A 228 -12.38 -5.35 11.65
C GLY A 228 -13.39 -4.97 10.57
N LEU A 229 -13.24 -3.81 9.93
CA LEU A 229 -14.17 -3.34 8.88
C LEU A 229 -14.26 -4.23 7.65
N THR A 230 -13.22 -5.01 7.37
CA THR A 230 -13.13 -5.94 6.23
C THR A 230 -13.41 -7.39 6.62
N THR A 231 -13.76 -7.65 7.89
CA THR A 231 -13.99 -8.99 8.45
C THR A 231 -15.33 -9.12 9.18
N SER A 232 -15.93 -8.01 9.63
CA SER A 232 -17.26 -7.98 10.26
C SER A 232 -18.14 -6.90 9.63
N PRO A 233 -19.32 -7.25 9.07
CA PRO A 233 -20.23 -6.28 8.46
C PRO A 233 -21.01 -5.47 9.50
N PHE A 234 -21.19 -6.00 10.72
CA PHE A 234 -22.04 -5.40 11.75
C PHE A 234 -21.23 -4.83 12.92
N ASP A 235 -21.78 -3.82 13.57
CA ASP A 235 -21.34 -3.32 14.88
C ASP A 235 -21.91 -4.18 16.04
N ALA A 236 -21.63 -3.79 17.29
CA ALA A 236 -22.11 -4.50 18.47
C ALA A 236 -23.64 -4.49 18.61
N GLU A 237 -24.28 -3.46 18.07
CA GLU A 237 -25.72 -3.25 18.05
C GLU A 237 -26.41 -3.91 16.84
N ARG A 238 -25.66 -4.64 16.00
CA ARG A 238 -26.12 -5.30 14.77
C ARG A 238 -26.55 -4.35 13.65
N ASN A 239 -26.06 -3.10 13.65
CA ASN A 239 -26.22 -2.21 12.51
C ASN A 239 -25.13 -2.47 11.47
N LEU A 240 -25.52 -2.36 10.21
CA LEU A 240 -24.62 -2.54 9.08
C LEU A 240 -23.64 -1.36 8.97
N ARG A 241 -22.35 -1.64 9.09
CA ARG A 241 -21.28 -0.63 9.04
C ARG A 241 -20.96 -0.26 7.59
N HIS A 242 -20.88 1.04 7.29
CA HIS A 242 -20.57 1.56 5.94
C HIS A 242 -21.37 0.87 4.82
N MET A 243 -22.66 0.61 5.07
CA MET A 243 -23.54 -0.10 4.14
C MET A 243 -23.02 -1.48 3.70
N GLY A 244 -22.16 -2.13 4.50
CA GLY A 244 -21.56 -3.43 4.20
C GLY A 244 -20.42 -3.40 3.19
N ARG A 245 -20.13 -2.24 2.59
CA ARG A 245 -19.24 -2.11 1.43
C ARG A 245 -17.80 -2.53 1.72
N LEU A 246 -17.27 -2.14 2.88
CA LEU A 246 -15.90 -2.48 3.29
C LEU A 246 -15.74 -3.97 3.62
N TRP A 247 -16.77 -4.56 4.22
CA TRP A 247 -16.82 -6.01 4.45
C TRP A 247 -16.91 -6.77 3.12
N THR A 248 -17.80 -6.33 2.20
CA THR A 248 -17.90 -6.91 0.86
C THR A 248 -16.58 -6.84 0.10
N ALA A 249 -15.86 -5.72 0.18
CA ALA A 249 -14.51 -5.60 -0.38
C ALA A 249 -13.54 -6.62 0.25
N GLY A 250 -13.58 -6.81 1.56
CA GLY A 250 -12.77 -7.83 2.26
C GLY A 250 -13.06 -9.26 1.81
N GLU A 251 -14.33 -9.59 1.56
CA GLU A 251 -14.74 -10.91 1.05
C GLU A 251 -14.42 -11.09 -0.44
N LEU A 252 -14.60 -10.05 -1.26
CA LEU A 252 -14.21 -10.05 -2.68
C LEU A 252 -12.70 -10.27 -2.83
N TYR A 253 -11.89 -9.63 -1.99
CA TYR A 253 -10.44 -9.78 -1.99
C TYR A 253 -9.97 -11.23 -1.78
N LYS A 254 -10.71 -12.00 -0.97
CA LYS A 254 -10.41 -13.41 -0.67
C LYS A 254 -11.05 -14.39 -1.66
N SER A 255 -12.06 -13.93 -2.42
CA SER A 255 -12.86 -14.79 -3.28
C SER A 255 -12.04 -15.36 -4.43
N VAL A 256 -12.33 -16.61 -4.79
CA VAL A 256 -11.57 -17.35 -5.80
C VAL A 256 -12.16 -17.13 -7.19
N ILE A 257 -11.33 -16.71 -8.14
CA ILE A 257 -11.65 -16.55 -9.57
C ILE A 257 -10.60 -17.34 -10.36
N ASP A 258 -11.04 -18.32 -11.17
CA ASP A 258 -10.17 -19.22 -11.95
C ASP A 258 -9.05 -19.92 -11.15
N GLY A 259 -9.30 -20.23 -9.87
CA GLY A 259 -8.31 -20.87 -9.00
C GLY A 259 -7.28 -19.92 -8.37
N SER A 260 -7.39 -18.61 -8.62
CA SER A 260 -6.62 -17.55 -7.95
C SER A 260 -7.53 -16.68 -7.09
N SER A 261 -6.96 -15.70 -6.38
CA SER A 261 -7.70 -14.63 -5.69
C SER A 261 -6.86 -13.36 -5.63
N MET A 262 -7.49 -12.21 -5.44
CA MET A 262 -6.76 -10.95 -5.28
C MET A 262 -5.75 -11.01 -4.11
N ALA A 263 -6.06 -11.78 -3.06
CA ALA A 263 -5.17 -12.04 -1.94
C ALA A 263 -3.91 -12.83 -2.32
N LEU A 264 -4.03 -13.82 -3.21
CA LEU A 264 -2.89 -14.58 -3.72
C LEU A 264 -2.06 -13.74 -4.70
N GLU A 265 -2.72 -12.98 -5.58
CA GLU A 265 -2.05 -12.16 -6.60
C GLU A 265 -1.17 -11.06 -6.01
N ASN A 266 -1.60 -10.45 -4.90
CA ASN A 266 -0.99 -9.22 -4.37
C ASN A 266 -0.10 -9.46 -3.15
N HIS A 267 0.41 -10.68 -2.98
CA HIS A 267 1.47 -11.00 -2.02
C HIS A 267 2.76 -10.20 -2.36
N ARG A 268 3.78 -10.28 -1.50
CA ARG A 268 4.99 -9.41 -1.50
C ARG A 268 5.93 -9.50 -2.74
N HIS A 269 5.50 -10.14 -3.83
CA HIS A 269 6.24 -10.36 -5.09
C HIS A 269 7.75 -10.62 -4.91
N PHE A 270 8.11 -11.56 -4.04
CA PHE A 270 9.51 -11.80 -3.67
C PHE A 270 10.41 -12.12 -4.87
N ALA A 271 9.86 -12.76 -5.90
CA ALA A 271 10.59 -13.07 -7.14
C ALA A 271 11.06 -11.79 -7.85
N LEU A 272 10.25 -10.72 -7.85
CA LEU A 272 10.53 -9.45 -8.52
C LEU A 272 11.43 -8.51 -7.70
N ARG A 273 11.92 -8.94 -6.54
CA ARG A 273 12.90 -8.17 -5.77
C ARG A 273 14.27 -8.20 -6.42
N LYS A 274 14.67 -9.29 -7.07
CA LYS A 274 16.03 -9.43 -7.61
C LYS A 274 16.31 -8.50 -8.81
N PRO A 275 15.43 -8.39 -9.82
CA PRO A 275 15.72 -7.60 -11.02
C PRO A 275 15.98 -6.13 -10.71
N ARG A 276 17.22 -5.68 -10.91
CA ARG A 276 17.60 -4.29 -10.58
C ARG A 276 16.99 -3.28 -11.54
N GLY A 277 16.79 -3.67 -12.80
CA GLY A 277 16.16 -2.84 -13.83
C GLY A 277 14.78 -2.33 -13.42
N LEU A 278 14.00 -3.13 -12.69
CA LEU A 278 12.67 -2.74 -12.20
C LEU A 278 12.70 -1.61 -11.15
N ARG A 279 13.86 -1.35 -10.52
CA ARG A 279 14.01 -0.30 -9.51
C ARG A 279 14.51 1.02 -10.07
N ALA A 280 15.00 1.00 -11.32
CA ALA A 280 15.64 2.15 -11.93
C ALA A 280 14.65 3.26 -12.27
N ARG A 281 13.37 2.93 -12.46
CA ARG A 281 12.36 3.86 -12.98
C ARG A 281 11.00 3.68 -12.29
N PRO A 282 10.31 4.77 -11.91
CA PRO A 282 8.97 4.75 -11.31
C PRO A 282 7.93 3.98 -12.14
N GLU A 283 8.05 4.02 -13.47
CA GLU A 283 7.08 3.46 -14.40
C GLU A 283 7.10 1.92 -14.44
N LEU A 284 8.18 1.31 -13.95
CA LEU A 284 8.37 -0.15 -13.89
C LEU A 284 7.85 -0.77 -12.58
N ARG A 285 7.24 0.00 -11.69
CA ARG A 285 6.65 -0.54 -10.46
C ARG A 285 5.51 -1.50 -10.75
N VAL A 286 5.49 -2.60 -10.00
CA VAL A 286 4.53 -3.70 -10.15
C VAL A 286 3.11 -3.22 -9.76
N PRO A 287 2.13 -3.28 -10.69
CA PRO A 287 0.75 -2.86 -10.42
C PRO A 287 0.03 -3.89 -9.53
N LEU A 288 -1.28 -3.74 -9.38
CA LEU A 288 -2.14 -4.71 -8.70
C LEU A 288 -2.43 -5.90 -9.61
N GLY A 289 -2.18 -7.11 -9.12
CA GLY A 289 -2.42 -8.35 -9.85
C GLY A 289 -3.90 -8.73 -9.87
N PRO A 290 -4.36 -9.55 -10.83
CA PRO A 290 -3.55 -10.25 -11.85
C PRO A 290 -3.28 -9.45 -13.15
N PHE A 291 -3.69 -8.19 -13.24
CA PHE A 291 -3.78 -7.43 -14.49
C PHE A 291 -2.43 -6.84 -14.95
N PHE A 292 -1.45 -7.70 -15.21
CA PHE A 292 -0.06 -7.29 -15.47
C PHE A 292 0.28 -7.08 -16.94
N ASP A 293 -0.65 -7.32 -17.88
CA ASP A 293 -0.40 -7.20 -19.32
C ASP A 293 0.20 -5.83 -19.72
N ALA A 294 -0.43 -4.73 -19.31
CA ALA A 294 0.06 -3.38 -19.62
C ALA A 294 1.45 -3.10 -19.02
N TRP A 295 1.73 -3.66 -17.84
CA TRP A 295 3.04 -3.56 -17.19
C TRP A 295 4.09 -4.43 -17.90
N GLY A 296 3.74 -5.64 -18.31
CA GLY A 296 4.61 -6.53 -19.09
C GLY A 296 5.04 -5.90 -20.42
N ALA A 297 4.10 -5.29 -21.15
CA ALA A 297 4.40 -4.55 -22.38
C ALA A 297 5.38 -3.39 -22.13
N ARG A 298 5.19 -2.65 -21.03
CA ARG A 298 6.07 -1.56 -20.62
C ARG A 298 7.47 -2.07 -20.24
N VAL A 299 7.56 -3.16 -19.48
CA VAL A 299 8.83 -3.83 -19.16
C VAL A 299 9.59 -4.21 -20.44
N ALA A 300 8.91 -4.81 -21.41
CA ALA A 300 9.51 -5.21 -22.68
C ALA A 300 10.04 -4.05 -23.53
N THR A 301 9.44 -2.86 -23.38
CA THR A 301 9.84 -1.64 -24.10
C THR A 301 10.95 -0.87 -23.37
N MET A 302 10.93 -0.87 -22.04
CA MET A 302 11.84 -0.03 -21.23
C MET A 302 13.12 -0.74 -20.78
N LEU A 303 13.13 -2.08 -20.76
CA LEU A 303 14.30 -2.88 -20.40
C LEU A 303 14.90 -3.58 -21.61
N GLU A 304 16.22 -3.74 -21.59
CA GLU A 304 16.99 -4.41 -22.64
C GLU A 304 18.05 -5.33 -22.05
N GLY A 305 18.61 -6.20 -22.89
CA GLY A 305 19.73 -7.08 -22.56
C GLY A 305 19.51 -7.88 -21.28
N GLU A 306 20.54 -7.90 -20.42
CA GLU A 306 20.54 -8.66 -19.16
C GLU A 306 19.42 -8.24 -18.20
N SER A 307 19.02 -6.95 -18.17
CA SER A 307 17.96 -6.48 -17.27
C SER A 307 16.58 -7.03 -17.65
N LEU A 308 16.29 -7.12 -18.95
CA LEU A 308 15.06 -7.75 -19.42
C LEU A 308 15.08 -9.26 -19.17
N LEU A 309 16.20 -9.92 -19.46
CA LEU A 309 16.35 -11.37 -19.23
C LEU A 309 16.20 -11.73 -17.75
N GLU A 310 16.83 -10.99 -16.84
CA GLU A 310 16.69 -11.19 -15.39
C GLU A 310 15.23 -11.03 -14.93
N THR A 311 14.49 -10.10 -15.55
CA THR A 311 13.07 -9.87 -15.24
C THR A 311 12.20 -11.03 -15.72
N ILE A 312 12.45 -11.56 -16.93
CA ILE A 312 11.74 -12.74 -17.47
C ILE A 312 12.01 -13.97 -16.58
N ASP A 313 13.28 -14.22 -16.24
CA ASP A 313 13.66 -15.35 -15.38
C ASP A 313 12.98 -15.24 -14.00
N ALA A 314 12.88 -14.02 -13.44
CA ALA A 314 12.18 -13.78 -12.19
C ALA A 314 10.67 -14.04 -12.30
N LEU A 315 10.02 -13.67 -13.41
CA LEU A 315 8.60 -13.95 -13.65
C LEU A 315 8.33 -15.44 -13.79
N VAL A 316 9.19 -16.18 -14.52
CA VAL A 316 9.10 -17.64 -14.66
C VAL A 316 9.25 -18.32 -13.31
N ALA A 317 10.29 -17.97 -12.54
CA ALA A 317 10.48 -18.51 -11.19
C ALA A 317 9.31 -18.14 -10.25
N GLY A 318 8.69 -16.98 -10.45
CA GLY A 318 7.48 -16.57 -9.75
C GLY A 318 6.29 -17.48 -10.05
N CYS A 319 6.06 -17.79 -11.32
CA CYS A 319 5.00 -18.72 -11.77
C CYS A 319 5.20 -20.10 -11.14
N GLU A 320 6.43 -20.65 -11.20
CA GLU A 320 6.73 -21.98 -10.66
C GLU A 320 6.51 -22.08 -9.15
N ARG A 321 6.84 -21.02 -8.40
CA ARG A 321 6.67 -20.98 -6.95
C ARG A 321 5.23 -20.76 -6.51
N MET A 322 4.40 -20.10 -7.33
CA MET A 322 3.01 -19.78 -7.02
C MET A 322 2.12 -20.15 -8.20
N PRO A 323 1.84 -21.46 -8.36
CA PRO A 323 1.15 -22.00 -9.53
C PRO A 323 -0.31 -21.54 -9.65
N THR A 324 -0.86 -20.93 -8.61
CA THR A 324 -2.24 -20.40 -8.57
C THR A 324 -2.31 -18.92 -8.90
N THR A 325 -1.18 -18.22 -9.09
CA THR A 325 -1.19 -16.80 -9.48
C THR A 325 -1.11 -16.64 -11.00
N ALA A 326 -1.91 -15.72 -11.53
CA ALA A 326 -1.99 -15.40 -12.94
C ALA A 326 -1.09 -14.21 -13.33
N GLY A 327 -0.86 -13.24 -12.42
CA GLY A 327 -0.21 -11.98 -12.76
C GLY A 327 1.13 -12.12 -13.48
N TYR A 328 2.00 -13.02 -13.03
CA TYR A 328 3.29 -13.20 -13.69
C TYR A 328 3.18 -13.78 -15.11
N ALA A 329 2.27 -14.73 -15.32
CA ALA A 329 2.00 -15.28 -16.64
C ALA A 329 1.38 -14.21 -17.56
N ARG A 330 0.53 -13.33 -17.02
CA ARG A 330 -0.02 -12.17 -17.75
C ARG A 330 1.06 -11.16 -18.17
N ALA A 331 2.04 -10.89 -17.31
CA ALA A 331 3.19 -10.08 -17.69
C ALA A 331 4.01 -10.74 -18.81
N LEU A 332 4.26 -12.05 -18.69
CA LEU A 332 4.99 -12.82 -19.69
C LEU A 332 4.26 -12.87 -21.04
N HIS A 333 2.94 -13.00 -21.04
CA HIS A 333 2.11 -12.91 -22.25
C HIS A 333 2.40 -11.61 -23.02
N ALA A 334 2.31 -10.46 -22.36
CA ALA A 334 2.57 -9.16 -23.01
C ALA A 334 4.04 -8.97 -23.42
N ILE A 335 4.99 -9.50 -22.66
CA ILE A 335 6.42 -9.48 -23.06
C ILE A 335 6.63 -10.31 -24.33
N ARG A 336 6.00 -11.49 -24.42
CA ARG A 336 6.08 -12.37 -25.59
C ARG A 336 5.47 -11.72 -26.84
N GLU A 337 4.38 -11.00 -26.71
CA GLU A 337 3.81 -10.25 -27.84
C GLU A 337 4.75 -9.15 -28.32
N ALA A 338 5.35 -8.39 -27.39
CA ALA A 338 6.26 -7.30 -27.73
C ALA A 338 7.64 -7.78 -28.23
N ARG A 339 8.11 -8.95 -27.76
CA ARG A 339 9.44 -9.52 -28.01
C ARG A 339 9.36 -11.00 -28.38
N PRO A 340 8.90 -11.35 -29.59
CA PRO A 340 8.71 -12.74 -30.01
C PRO A 340 9.97 -13.60 -29.95
N GLU A 341 11.13 -12.99 -30.12
CA GLU A 341 12.43 -13.65 -30.06
C GLU A 341 12.78 -14.20 -28.66
N LEU A 342 12.05 -13.80 -27.62
CA LEU A 342 12.28 -14.23 -26.23
C LEU A 342 11.31 -15.34 -25.77
N HIS A 343 10.45 -15.87 -26.64
CA HIS A 343 9.43 -16.87 -26.28
C HIS A 343 10.02 -18.10 -25.58
N GLU A 344 11.14 -18.63 -26.10
CA GLU A 344 11.80 -19.85 -25.64
C GLU A 344 12.12 -19.84 -24.14
N ARG A 345 12.32 -18.66 -23.55
CA ARG A 345 12.64 -18.47 -22.12
C ARG A 345 11.49 -18.83 -21.19
N SER A 346 10.27 -18.86 -21.70
CA SER A 346 9.06 -19.20 -20.94
C SER A 346 8.41 -20.51 -21.36
N ASP A 347 8.97 -21.23 -22.34
CA ASP A 347 8.39 -22.44 -22.92
C ASP A 347 8.19 -23.56 -21.90
N ALA A 348 9.05 -23.62 -20.88
CA ALA A 348 8.91 -24.59 -19.79
C ALA A 348 7.54 -24.48 -19.09
N LEU A 349 6.98 -23.26 -18.97
CA LEU A 349 5.67 -23.03 -18.36
C LEU A 349 4.53 -23.60 -19.21
N THR A 350 4.69 -23.70 -20.53
CA THR A 350 3.66 -24.25 -21.43
C THR A 350 3.38 -25.73 -21.20
N LYS A 351 4.23 -26.44 -20.44
CA LYS A 351 3.97 -27.81 -19.98
C LYS A 351 2.77 -27.87 -19.02
N SER A 352 2.54 -26.81 -18.25
CA SER A 352 1.34 -26.65 -17.44
C SER A 352 0.19 -26.15 -18.29
N ALA A 353 -0.92 -26.89 -18.33
CA ALA A 353 -2.12 -26.47 -19.07
C ALA A 353 -2.66 -25.12 -18.57
N HIS A 354 -2.56 -24.86 -17.26
CA HIS A 354 -2.97 -23.59 -16.66
C HIS A 354 -2.14 -22.41 -17.19
N PHE A 355 -0.80 -22.52 -17.14
CA PHE A 355 0.06 -21.44 -17.63
C PHE A 355 0.02 -21.29 -19.15
N ARG A 356 -0.13 -22.38 -19.90
CA ARG A 356 -0.36 -22.31 -21.34
C ARG A 356 -1.61 -21.47 -21.65
N ALA A 357 -2.73 -21.76 -20.99
CA ALA A 357 -3.96 -20.99 -21.16
C ALA A 357 -3.76 -19.51 -20.81
N LEU A 358 -3.07 -19.21 -19.70
CA LEU A 358 -2.77 -17.82 -19.31
C LEU A 358 -1.83 -17.11 -20.29
N LEU A 359 -0.89 -17.80 -20.93
CA LEU A 359 0.01 -17.23 -21.92
C LEU A 359 -0.63 -17.02 -23.30
N GLU A 360 -1.73 -17.71 -23.58
CA GLU A 360 -2.42 -17.68 -24.88
C GLU A 360 -3.70 -16.83 -24.86
N THR A 361 -4.32 -16.64 -23.69
CA THR A 361 -5.57 -15.88 -23.57
C THR A 361 -5.32 -14.39 -23.85
N PRO A 362 -6.04 -13.77 -24.80
CA PRO A 362 -5.97 -12.33 -25.02
C PRO A 362 -6.36 -11.52 -23.78
N ARG A 363 -5.75 -10.34 -23.61
CA ARG A 363 -5.95 -9.47 -22.44
C ARG A 363 -7.42 -9.14 -22.18
N ASP A 364 -8.14 -8.72 -23.21
CA ASP A 364 -9.55 -8.32 -23.13
C ASP A 364 -10.44 -9.50 -22.69
N VAL A 365 -10.18 -10.70 -23.20
CA VAL A 365 -10.88 -11.93 -22.80
C VAL A 365 -10.61 -12.27 -21.33
N PHE A 366 -9.35 -12.13 -20.88
CA PHE A 366 -8.99 -12.38 -19.48
C PHE A 366 -9.66 -11.37 -18.53
N GLU A 367 -9.57 -10.07 -18.84
CA GLU A 367 -10.16 -9.00 -18.03
C GLU A 367 -11.69 -9.10 -17.99
N ALA A 368 -12.36 -9.39 -19.11
CA ALA A 368 -13.81 -9.57 -19.16
C ALA A 368 -14.27 -10.75 -18.28
N ARG A 369 -13.54 -11.87 -18.30
CA ARG A 369 -13.87 -13.02 -17.46
C ARG A 369 -13.76 -12.70 -15.96
N TRP A 370 -12.71 -11.98 -15.56
CA TRP A 370 -12.53 -11.54 -14.17
C TRP A 370 -13.56 -10.48 -13.76
N ASN A 371 -13.94 -9.59 -14.67
CA ASN A 371 -15.03 -8.65 -14.47
C ASN A 371 -16.34 -9.37 -14.11
N ASP A 372 -16.76 -10.30 -14.95
CA ASP A 372 -18.05 -10.97 -14.81
C ASP A 372 -18.11 -11.86 -13.57
N ALA A 373 -17.00 -12.53 -13.25
CA ALA A 373 -16.85 -13.28 -12.01
C ALA A 373 -16.95 -12.36 -10.78
N ALA A 374 -16.29 -11.21 -10.79
CA ALA A 374 -16.37 -10.24 -9.70
C ALA A 374 -17.79 -9.70 -9.51
N LEU A 375 -18.51 -9.39 -10.59
CA LEU A 375 -19.91 -8.93 -10.51
C LEU A 375 -20.83 -9.99 -9.91
N THR A 376 -20.65 -11.25 -10.32
CA THR A 376 -21.39 -12.39 -9.73
C THR A 376 -21.13 -12.48 -8.23
N LEU A 377 -19.87 -12.40 -7.81
CA LEU A 377 -19.49 -12.42 -6.39
C LEU A 377 -20.05 -11.24 -5.61
N LEU A 378 -20.06 -10.03 -6.19
CA LEU A 378 -20.63 -8.84 -5.56
C LEU A 378 -22.12 -8.98 -5.29
N ASP A 379 -22.87 -9.68 -6.15
CA ASP A 379 -24.29 -9.97 -5.92
C ASP A 379 -24.50 -11.04 -4.84
N GLU A 380 -23.60 -12.01 -4.72
CA GLU A 380 -23.70 -13.11 -3.75
C GLU A 380 -23.23 -12.73 -2.33
N ILE A 381 -22.13 -11.98 -2.21
CA ILE A 381 -21.47 -11.70 -0.94
C ILE A 381 -22.42 -11.11 0.09
N PRO A 382 -23.28 -10.12 -0.22
CA PRO A 382 -24.24 -9.56 0.75
C PRO A 382 -25.13 -10.60 1.42
N GLY A 383 -25.47 -11.69 0.72
CA GLY A 383 -26.27 -12.80 1.28
C GLY A 383 -25.51 -13.68 2.28
N ARG A 384 -24.20 -13.47 2.48
CA ARG A 384 -23.37 -14.22 3.43
C ARG A 384 -23.27 -13.53 4.81
N ALA A 385 -23.70 -12.28 4.91
CA ALA A 385 -23.78 -11.52 6.17
C ALA A 385 -25.03 -11.93 6.95
#